data_AF-R2QUH2-F1
#
_entry.id   AF-R2QUH2-F1
#
_cell.length_a   1.000
_cell.length_b   1.000
_cell.length_c   1.000
_cell.angle_alpha   90.00
_cell.angle_beta   90.00
_cell.angle_gamma   90.00
#
_symmetry.space_group_name_H-M   'P 1'
#
loop_
_entity.id
_entity.type
_entity.pdbx_description
1 polymer ?
#
loop_
_entity_poly.entity_id
_entity_poly.type
_entity_poly.pdbx_seq_one_letter_code
_entity_poly.pdbx_strand_id
1 'polypeptide(L)'
;MDDMTTDFEQRAIEIMVQAGISRAHIQLQKKNVFQAASVENYYDKVEDSEKLCENIPVEKILAIKTTWPIEGKSVYDLFMGRVNEEIDAEKINQSLKSLEENGLAFQQAFYSGEFDPPINFNYYKADDCYILQQEGLHRTIAAKMFNAPEMSGLVTSYELNEEKKKQYDDYISLKEILR
;
A
#
# COMPACT_ATOMS: atom_id res chain seq x y z
N MET A 1 1.78 19.57 22.72
CA MET A 1 1.11 18.28 22.46
C MET A 1 2.04 17.44 21.58
N ASP A 2 3.26 17.13 22.06
CA ASP A 2 4.31 16.52 21.22
C ASP A 2 4.97 15.30 21.89
N ASP A 3 4.49 14.92 23.08
CA ASP A 3 5.16 13.96 23.98
C ASP A 3 4.47 12.57 24.02
N MET A 4 3.20 12.47 23.61
CA MET A 4 2.49 11.18 23.54
C MET A 4 2.70 10.45 22.21
N THR A 5 2.91 11.19 21.12
CA THR A 5 3.15 10.64 19.78
C THR A 5 4.50 9.94 19.69
N THR A 6 5.48 10.42 20.46
CA THR A 6 6.84 9.87 20.50
C THR A 6 6.93 8.56 21.29
N ASP A 7 6.21 8.44 22.40
CA ASP A 7 6.18 7.22 23.22
C ASP A 7 5.50 6.05 22.49
N PHE A 8 4.36 6.31 21.85
CA PHE A 8 3.68 5.30 21.03
C PHE A 8 4.55 4.80 19.88
N GLU A 9 5.14 5.71 19.11
CA GLU A 9 5.97 5.35 17.97
C GLU A 9 7.21 4.56 18.38
N GLN A 10 7.85 4.96 19.48
CA GLN A 10 9.01 4.26 20.01
C GLN A 10 8.62 2.83 20.40
N ARG A 11 7.52 2.66 21.15
CA ARG A 11 6.99 1.35 21.52
C ARG A 11 6.66 0.50 20.29
N ALA A 12 5.98 1.06 19.30
CA ALA A 12 5.64 0.35 18.06
C ALA A 12 6.89 -0.13 17.32
N ILE A 13 7.93 0.71 17.22
CA ILE A 13 9.21 0.34 16.61
C ILE A 13 9.90 -0.77 17.40
N GLU A 14 9.91 -0.69 18.73
CA GLU A 14 10.50 -1.73 19.59
C GLU A 14 9.81 -3.07 19.39
N ILE A 15 8.47 -3.10 19.37
CA ILE A 15 7.67 -4.30 19.09
C ILE A 15 8.04 -4.90 17.72
N MET A 16 8.06 -4.08 16.67
CA MET A 16 8.39 -4.54 15.32
C MET A 16 9.81 -5.12 15.23
N VAL A 17 10.79 -4.47 15.86
CA VAL A 17 12.18 -4.94 15.86
C VAL A 17 12.33 -6.23 16.65
N GLN A 18 11.68 -6.34 17.81
CA GLN A 18 11.70 -7.57 18.61
C GLN A 18 11.04 -8.75 17.87
N ALA A 19 10.01 -8.49 17.07
CA ALA A 19 9.36 -9.50 16.24
C ALA A 19 10.19 -9.90 15.00
N GLY A 20 11.31 -9.22 14.71
CA GLY A 20 12.23 -9.57 13.62
C GLY A 20 12.17 -8.66 12.39
N ILE A 21 11.39 -7.57 12.42
CA ILE A 21 11.40 -6.57 11.34
C ILE A 21 12.69 -5.75 11.45
N SER A 22 13.48 -5.74 10.39
CA SER A 22 14.76 -5.03 10.41
C SER A 22 14.57 -3.51 10.54
N ARG A 23 15.47 -2.85 11.27
CA ARG A 23 15.51 -1.37 11.30
C ARG A 23 15.72 -0.78 9.92
N ALA A 24 16.45 -1.47 9.04
CA ALA A 24 16.64 -1.06 7.65
C ALA A 24 15.31 -1.00 6.88
N HIS A 25 14.44 -2.00 7.05
CA HIS A 25 13.10 -2.00 6.47
C HIS A 25 12.25 -0.84 7.01
N ILE A 26 12.24 -0.62 8.33
CA ILE A 26 11.52 0.51 8.93
C ILE A 26 12.00 1.85 8.33
N GLN A 27 13.31 2.03 8.16
CA GLN A 27 13.87 3.24 7.55
C GLN A 27 13.51 3.36 6.05
N LEU A 28 13.39 2.25 5.33
CA LEU A 28 12.88 2.24 3.97
C LEU A 28 11.42 2.71 3.93
N GLN A 29 10.56 2.21 4.84
CA GLN A 29 9.15 2.61 4.88
C GLN A 29 8.92 4.07 5.30
N LYS A 30 9.89 4.71 5.97
CA LYS A 30 9.91 6.17 6.22
C LYS A 30 10.11 7.02 4.97
N LYS A 31 10.66 6.41 3.91
CA LYS A 31 10.93 7.08 2.62
C LYS A 31 9.98 6.59 1.52
N ASN A 32 9.34 5.44 1.73
CA ASN A 32 8.43 4.84 0.77
C ASN A 32 7.10 5.59 0.77
N VAL A 33 6.78 6.24 -0.34
CA VAL A 33 5.54 7.01 -0.53
C VAL A 33 4.78 6.36 -1.68
N PHE A 34 3.44 6.25 -1.55
CA PHE A 34 2.61 5.77 -2.65
C PHE A 34 2.66 6.77 -3.82
N GLN A 35 2.83 6.25 -5.03
CA GLN A 35 2.92 7.09 -6.22
C GLN A 35 1.54 7.55 -6.67
N ALA A 36 1.51 8.59 -7.50
CA ALA A 36 0.29 8.93 -8.23
C ALA A 36 -0.09 7.78 -9.18
N ALA A 37 -1.39 7.47 -9.26
CA ALA A 37 -1.96 6.44 -10.14
C ALA A 37 -1.99 6.89 -11.63
N SER A 38 -0.94 7.53 -12.11
CA SER A 38 -0.88 8.11 -13.46
C SER A 38 -0.96 7.05 -14.57
N VAL A 39 -0.51 5.82 -14.28
CA VAL A 39 -0.59 4.67 -15.19
C VAL A 39 -2.02 4.36 -15.64
N GLU A 40 -3.04 4.69 -14.82
CA GLU A 40 -4.44 4.47 -15.18
C GLU A 40 -4.89 5.26 -16.42
N ASN A 41 -4.20 6.36 -16.75
CA ASN A 41 -4.58 7.22 -17.87
C ASN A 41 -4.34 6.59 -19.24
N TYR A 42 -3.49 5.57 -19.33
CA TYR A 42 -3.05 5.01 -20.59
C TYR A 42 -3.14 3.47 -20.69
N TYR A 43 -3.99 2.87 -19.87
CA TYR A 43 -4.30 1.45 -19.94
C TYR A 43 -5.78 1.22 -20.20
N ASP A 44 -6.09 0.09 -20.82
CA ASP A 44 -7.45 -0.41 -20.98
C ASP A 44 -7.68 -1.63 -20.09
N LYS A 45 -8.88 -1.70 -19.52
CA LYS A 45 -9.33 -2.87 -18.78
C LYS A 45 -9.42 -4.05 -19.73
N VAL A 46 -8.85 -5.19 -19.33
CA VAL A 46 -9.10 -6.45 -20.01
C VAL A 46 -10.43 -6.98 -19.51
N GLU A 47 -11.41 -7.10 -20.40
CA GLU A 47 -12.73 -7.64 -20.06
C GLU A 47 -12.63 -9.09 -19.56
N ASP A 48 -13.53 -9.45 -18.63
CA ASP A 48 -13.60 -10.78 -17.99
C ASP A 48 -12.28 -11.27 -17.36
N SER A 49 -11.39 -10.34 -16.97
CA SER A 49 -10.08 -10.66 -16.38
C SER A 49 -10.05 -10.69 -14.85
N GLU A 50 -11.19 -10.41 -14.21
CA GLU A 50 -11.31 -10.34 -12.76
C GLU A 50 -11.16 -11.74 -12.15
N LYS A 51 -10.23 -11.90 -11.20
CA LYS A 51 -9.98 -13.18 -10.53
C LYS A 51 -9.40 -13.00 -9.14
N LEU A 52 -9.70 -13.93 -8.24
CA LEU A 52 -9.00 -14.02 -6.96
C LEU A 52 -7.53 -14.39 -7.19
N CYS A 53 -6.65 -13.74 -6.45
CA CYS A 53 -5.20 -13.96 -6.45
C CYS A 53 -4.70 -13.92 -5.02
N GLU A 54 -3.98 -14.96 -4.59
CA GLU A 54 -3.44 -15.07 -3.21
C GLU A 54 -2.00 -14.53 -3.09
N ASN A 55 -1.35 -14.30 -4.23
CA ASN A 55 0.09 -14.06 -4.31
C ASN A 55 0.40 -12.69 -4.95
N ILE A 56 -0.30 -11.63 -4.53
CA ILE A 56 -0.03 -10.26 -5.00
C ILE A 56 1.22 -9.74 -4.28
N PRO A 57 2.36 -9.50 -4.97
CA PRO A 57 3.57 -9.09 -4.28
C PRO A 57 3.39 -7.68 -3.69
N VAL A 58 3.56 -7.57 -2.37
CA VAL A 58 3.30 -6.31 -1.63
C VAL A 58 4.16 -5.16 -2.15
N GLU A 59 5.40 -5.45 -2.54
CA GLU A 59 6.33 -4.46 -3.09
C GLU A 59 5.83 -3.85 -4.41
N LYS A 60 5.08 -4.60 -5.22
CA LYS A 60 4.54 -4.16 -6.50
C LYS A 60 3.28 -3.31 -6.39
N ILE A 61 2.70 -3.17 -5.19
CA ILE A 61 1.59 -2.26 -4.94
C ILE A 61 2.13 -0.82 -4.93
N LEU A 62 1.92 -0.12 -6.04
CA LEU A 62 2.55 1.15 -6.37
C LEU A 62 1.77 2.36 -5.84
N ALA A 63 0.45 2.29 -5.96
CA ALA A 63 -0.46 3.39 -5.65
C ALA A 63 -1.73 2.87 -4.96
N ILE A 64 -2.43 3.79 -4.31
CA ILE A 64 -3.72 3.53 -3.66
C ILE A 64 -4.71 4.58 -4.12
N LYS A 65 -5.86 4.16 -4.67
CA LYS A 65 -7.00 5.06 -4.88
C LYS A 65 -7.77 5.18 -3.58
N THR A 66 -7.70 6.35 -2.97
CA THR A 66 -8.42 6.67 -1.75
C THR A 66 -8.86 8.13 -1.76
N THR A 67 -9.91 8.44 -1.02
CA THR A 67 -10.32 9.82 -0.71
C THR A 67 -9.50 10.43 0.42
N TRP A 68 -8.65 9.62 1.08
CA TRP A 68 -7.81 10.07 2.19
C TRP A 68 -6.63 10.91 1.69
N PRO A 69 -6.21 11.95 2.45
CA PRO A 69 -5.12 12.85 2.04
C PRO A 69 -3.74 12.19 2.24
N ILE A 70 -3.44 11.15 1.47
CA ILE A 70 -2.20 10.36 1.60
C ILE A 70 -1.00 10.90 0.80
N GLU A 71 -1.21 11.92 -0.03
CA GLU A 71 -0.17 12.46 -0.91
C GLU A 71 1.04 12.97 -0.11
N GLY A 72 2.25 12.56 -0.53
CA GLY A 72 3.51 12.92 0.13
C GLY A 72 3.74 12.26 1.49
N LYS A 73 2.84 11.39 1.95
CA LYS A 73 2.96 10.67 3.23
C LYS A 73 3.65 9.32 3.02
N SER A 74 4.62 9.03 3.86
CA SER A 74 5.30 7.73 3.79
C SER A 74 4.39 6.61 4.33
N VAL A 75 4.68 5.36 3.94
CA VAL A 75 4.05 4.16 4.53
C VAL A 75 4.16 4.19 6.06
N TYR A 76 5.30 4.64 6.59
CA TYR A 76 5.48 4.83 8.02
C TYR A 76 4.54 5.88 8.59
N ASP A 77 4.42 7.06 7.97
CA ASP A 77 3.55 8.13 8.49
C ASP A 77 2.08 7.70 8.48
N LEU A 78 1.68 7.00 7.43
CA LEU A 78 0.34 6.41 7.30
C LEU A 78 0.09 5.32 8.34
N PHE A 79 1.08 4.46 8.60
CA PHE A 79 0.98 3.41 9.61
C PHE A 79 0.94 3.99 11.03
N MET A 80 1.66 5.08 11.31
CA MET A 80 1.73 5.71 12.64
C MET A 80 0.59 6.69 12.92
N GLY A 81 -0.39 6.82 12.03
CA GLY A 81 -1.56 7.65 12.31
C GLY A 81 -1.42 9.14 11.99
N ARG A 82 -0.39 9.57 11.26
CA ARG A 82 -0.03 10.99 11.10
C ARG A 82 -0.81 11.74 9.99
N VAL A 83 -1.95 11.22 9.55
CA VAL A 83 -2.67 11.70 8.36
C VAL A 83 -4.11 12.10 8.64
N ASN A 84 -4.72 11.57 9.70
CA ASN A 84 -5.98 12.05 10.27
C ASN A 84 -6.04 11.64 11.74
N GLU A 85 -6.63 12.49 12.59
CA GLU A 85 -6.90 12.17 14.01
C GLU A 85 -7.81 10.94 14.18
N GLU A 86 -8.41 10.46 13.09
CA GLU A 86 -9.23 9.24 12.99
C GLU A 86 -8.45 7.99 12.56
N ILE A 87 -7.12 8.05 12.40
CA ILE A 87 -6.37 6.80 12.31
C ILE A 87 -6.51 6.11 13.65
N ASP A 88 -7.36 5.09 13.62
CA ASP A 88 -7.78 4.28 14.73
C ASP A 88 -6.54 3.64 15.36
N ALA A 89 -5.94 4.34 16.33
CA ALA A 89 -4.76 3.89 17.07
C ALA A 89 -5.00 2.47 17.63
N GLU A 90 -6.27 2.14 17.87
CA GLU A 90 -6.76 0.82 18.19
C GLU A 90 -6.43 -0.23 17.13
N LYS A 91 -6.61 0.03 15.82
CA LYS A 91 -6.27 -0.92 14.74
C LYS A 91 -4.77 -1.16 14.63
N ILE A 92 -3.96 -0.12 14.85
CA ILE A 92 -2.50 -0.25 14.88
C ILE A 92 -2.09 -1.06 16.12
N ASN A 93 -2.65 -0.74 17.29
CA ASN A 93 -2.43 -1.49 18.51
C ASN A 93 -2.84 -2.96 18.38
N GLN A 94 -3.97 -3.26 17.75
CA GLN A 94 -4.41 -4.63 17.47
C GLN A 94 -3.42 -5.36 16.55
N SER A 95 -2.91 -4.67 15.53
CA SER A 95 -1.90 -5.23 14.62
C SER A 95 -0.57 -5.49 15.33
N LEU A 96 -0.12 -4.56 16.19
CA LEU A 96 1.08 -4.71 17.00
C LEU A 96 0.93 -5.81 18.05
N LYS A 97 -0.22 -5.88 18.72
CA LYS A 97 -0.54 -6.94 19.68
C LYS A 97 -0.57 -8.32 19.02
N SER A 98 -1.19 -8.44 17.85
CA SER A 98 -1.17 -9.68 17.05
C SER A 98 0.26 -10.09 16.69
N LEU A 99 1.10 -9.12 16.33
CA LEU A 99 2.51 -9.34 16.04
C LEU A 99 3.29 -9.84 17.28
N GLU A 100 3.04 -9.26 18.46
CA GLU A 100 3.63 -9.71 19.73
C GLU A 100 3.17 -11.12 20.13
N GLU A 101 1.88 -11.41 20.00
CA GLU A 101 1.26 -12.67 20.45
C GLU A 101 1.59 -13.84 19.52
N ASN A 102 1.62 -13.60 18.20
CA ASN A 102 1.70 -14.68 17.20
C ASN A 102 3.01 -14.68 16.39
N GLY A 103 3.81 -13.62 16.50
CA GLY A 103 5.07 -13.46 15.77
C GLY A 103 4.92 -13.05 14.31
N LEU A 104 6.06 -12.69 13.70
CA LEU A 104 6.11 -12.10 12.37
C LEU A 104 5.59 -13.03 11.26
N ALA A 105 5.94 -14.32 11.30
CA ALA A 105 5.51 -15.27 10.28
C ALA A 105 3.98 -15.40 10.20
N PHE A 106 3.32 -15.44 11.37
CA PHE A 106 1.86 -15.45 11.43
C PHE A 106 1.28 -14.13 10.91
N GLN A 107 1.83 -13.00 11.36
CA GLN A 107 1.37 -11.68 10.93
C GLN A 107 1.50 -11.49 9.41
N GLN A 108 2.57 -12.00 8.79
CA GLN A 108 2.78 -11.95 7.35
C GLN A 108 1.80 -12.86 6.60
N ALA A 109 1.60 -14.09 7.09
CA ALA A 109 0.66 -15.06 6.49
C ALA A 109 -0.81 -14.61 6.58
N PHE A 110 -1.16 -13.76 7.55
CA PHE A 110 -2.50 -13.18 7.63
C PHE A 110 -2.88 -12.43 6.35
N TYR A 111 -1.91 -11.76 5.70
CA TYR A 111 -2.19 -10.91 4.54
C TYR A 111 -2.49 -11.67 3.25
N SER A 112 -2.04 -12.93 3.13
CA SER A 112 -2.34 -13.82 2.01
C SER A 112 -3.59 -14.69 2.24
N GLY A 113 -4.26 -14.55 3.38
CA GLY A 113 -5.48 -15.31 3.70
C GLY A 113 -6.71 -14.83 2.93
N GLU A 114 -7.81 -15.60 2.95
CA GLU A 114 -9.06 -15.20 2.31
C GLU A 114 -9.77 -14.07 3.09
N PHE A 115 -10.35 -13.12 2.36
CA PHE A 115 -11.07 -11.99 2.94
C PHE A 115 -12.45 -11.84 2.31
N ASP A 116 -13.45 -11.57 3.15
CA ASP A 116 -14.82 -11.29 2.74
C ASP A 116 -15.26 -9.92 3.29
N PRO A 117 -15.47 -8.90 2.43
CA PRO A 117 -15.23 -8.91 0.99
C PRO A 117 -13.73 -8.91 0.64
N PRO A 118 -13.33 -9.38 -0.56
CA PRO A 118 -11.95 -9.35 -1.01
C PRO A 118 -11.48 -7.91 -1.26
N ILE A 119 -10.17 -7.69 -1.12
CA ILE A 119 -9.54 -6.40 -1.43
C ILE A 119 -9.33 -6.31 -2.94
N ASN A 120 -9.72 -5.19 -3.55
CA ASN A 120 -9.68 -5.02 -4.99
C ASN A 120 -8.38 -4.37 -5.46
N PHE A 121 -7.77 -4.95 -6.48
CA PHE A 121 -6.55 -4.45 -7.12
C PHE A 121 -6.69 -4.42 -8.64
N ASN A 122 -6.11 -3.41 -9.27
CA ASN A 122 -5.87 -3.39 -10.71
C ASN A 122 -4.41 -3.74 -10.98
N TYR A 123 -4.15 -4.69 -11.89
CA TYR A 123 -2.81 -5.10 -12.32
C TYR A 123 -2.48 -4.56 -13.71
N TYR A 124 -1.42 -3.78 -13.81
CA TYR A 124 -0.96 -3.13 -15.04
C TYR A 124 0.21 -3.93 -15.62
N LYS A 125 -0.07 -4.75 -16.64
CA LYS A 125 0.85 -5.81 -17.07
C LYS A 125 2.21 -5.32 -17.56
N ALA A 126 2.27 -4.22 -18.31
CA ALA A 126 3.53 -3.76 -18.90
C ALA A 126 4.44 -3.07 -17.88
N ASP A 127 3.87 -2.38 -16.88
CA ASP A 127 4.59 -1.77 -15.76
C ASP A 127 4.82 -2.73 -14.57
N ASP A 128 4.26 -3.95 -14.64
CA ASP A 128 4.33 -4.99 -13.60
C ASP A 128 3.99 -4.46 -12.19
N CYS A 129 2.89 -3.70 -12.09
CA CYS A 129 2.50 -3.04 -10.86
C CYS A 129 1.01 -3.19 -10.54
N TYR A 130 0.68 -3.02 -9.26
CA TYR A 130 -0.69 -3.07 -8.74
C TYR A 130 -1.12 -1.74 -8.17
N ILE A 131 -2.41 -1.43 -8.33
CA ILE A 131 -3.04 -0.27 -7.68
C ILE A 131 -4.22 -0.76 -6.86
N LEU A 132 -4.19 -0.47 -5.56
CA LEU A 132 -5.28 -0.74 -4.64
C LEU A 132 -6.49 0.13 -4.99
N GLN A 133 -7.67 -0.47 -5.05
CA GLN A 133 -8.92 0.19 -5.37
C GLN A 133 -9.79 0.37 -4.12
N GLN A 134 -10.00 1.62 -3.71
CA GLN A 134 -10.95 2.06 -2.66
C GLN A 134 -10.68 1.50 -1.26
N GLU A 135 -11.01 0.23 -1.03
CA GLU A 135 -11.01 -0.44 0.27
C GLU A 135 -9.70 -1.20 0.52
N GLY A 136 -9.32 -1.38 1.80
CA GLY A 136 -8.12 -2.13 2.18
C GLY A 136 -6.86 -1.26 2.40
N LEU A 137 -7.01 0.06 2.47
CA LEU A 137 -5.93 1.03 2.73
C LEU A 137 -5.07 0.62 3.94
N HIS A 138 -5.69 0.48 5.12
CA HIS A 138 -4.98 0.12 6.36
C HIS A 138 -4.25 -1.21 6.25
N ARG A 139 -4.87 -2.21 5.61
CA ARG A 139 -4.27 -3.53 5.46
C ARG A 139 -3.04 -3.50 4.55
N THR A 140 -3.14 -2.76 3.44
CA THR A 140 -2.03 -2.59 2.50
C THR A 140 -0.85 -1.84 3.13
N ILE A 141 -1.13 -0.80 3.91
CA ILE A 141 -0.11 -0.07 4.67
C ILE A 141 0.56 -1.00 5.69
N ALA A 142 -0.23 -1.75 6.48
CA ALA A 142 0.30 -2.67 7.48
C ALA A 142 1.12 -3.81 6.85
N ALA A 143 0.67 -4.38 5.73
CA ALA A 143 1.41 -5.40 4.98
C ALA A 143 2.79 -4.88 4.52
N LYS A 144 2.84 -3.67 3.95
CA LYS A 144 4.12 -3.01 3.61
C LYS A 144 4.97 -2.77 4.86
N MET A 145 4.38 -2.29 5.94
CA MET A 145 5.10 -1.98 7.18
C MET A 145 5.72 -3.23 7.83
N PHE A 146 4.99 -4.33 7.86
CA PHE A 146 5.44 -5.62 8.41
C PHE A 146 6.21 -6.49 7.43
N ASN A 147 6.59 -5.93 6.27
CA ASN A 147 7.37 -6.62 5.25
C ASN A 147 6.73 -7.94 4.79
N ALA A 148 5.39 -7.98 4.70
CA ALA A 148 4.70 -9.14 4.16
C ALA A 148 5.12 -9.34 2.69
N PRO A 149 5.40 -10.58 2.25
CA PRO A 149 5.81 -10.83 0.88
C PRO A 149 4.64 -10.64 -0.09
N GLU A 150 3.45 -11.11 0.30
CA GLU A 150 2.29 -11.25 -0.58
C GLU A 150 1.01 -10.84 0.14
N MET A 151 0.00 -10.47 -0.65
CA MET A 151 -1.38 -10.26 -0.23
C MET A 151 -2.34 -11.03 -1.12
N SER A 152 -3.51 -11.35 -0.59
CA SER A 152 -4.64 -11.83 -1.38
C SER A 152 -5.57 -10.69 -1.78
N GLY A 153 -6.29 -10.88 -2.89
CA GLY A 153 -7.31 -9.95 -3.34
C GLY A 153 -7.95 -10.35 -4.66
N LEU A 154 -8.97 -9.58 -5.05
CA LEU A 154 -9.59 -9.65 -6.36
C LEU A 154 -8.79 -8.76 -7.32
N VAL A 155 -8.23 -9.35 -8.38
CA VAL A 155 -7.37 -8.65 -9.35
C VAL A 155 -8.09 -8.51 -10.68
N THR A 156 -8.21 -7.28 -11.17
CA THR A 156 -8.59 -6.98 -12.55
C THR A 156 -7.35 -6.64 -13.36
N SER A 157 -7.18 -7.23 -14.55
CA SER A 157 -6.03 -6.99 -15.40
C SER A 157 -6.24 -5.83 -16.37
N TYR A 158 -5.16 -5.09 -16.63
CA TYR A 158 -5.12 -3.97 -17.55
C TYR A 158 -3.96 -4.14 -18.54
N GLU A 159 -4.20 -3.76 -19.79
CA GLU A 159 -3.22 -3.80 -20.88
C GLU A 159 -2.90 -2.40 -21.39
N LEU A 160 -1.62 -2.21 -21.76
CA LEU A 160 -1.11 -0.93 -22.22
C LEU A 160 -1.83 -0.54 -23.52
N ASN A 161 -2.38 0.67 -23.55
CA ASN A 161 -2.85 1.30 -24.76
C ASN A 161 -1.79 2.30 -25.25
N GLU A 162 -1.04 1.93 -26.27
CA GLU A 162 0.04 2.74 -26.84
C GLU A 162 -0.44 4.11 -27.36
N GLU A 163 -1.66 4.19 -27.89
CA GLU A 163 -2.22 5.45 -28.36
C GLU A 163 -2.51 6.40 -27.19
N LYS A 164 -3.18 5.91 -26.14
CA LYS A 164 -3.42 6.71 -24.92
C LYS A 164 -2.12 7.08 -24.24
N LYS A 165 -1.11 6.20 -24.26
CA LYS A 165 0.21 6.47 -23.69
C LYS A 165 0.86 7.65 -24.40
N LYS A 166 0.89 7.60 -25.74
CA LYS A 166 1.40 8.72 -26.54
C LYS A 166 0.66 10.03 -26.26
N GLN A 167 -0.68 10.00 -26.21
CA GLN A 167 -1.49 11.17 -25.90
C GLN A 167 -1.19 11.74 -24.50
N TYR A 168 -0.99 10.86 -23.52
CA TYR A 168 -0.64 11.24 -22.16
C TYR A 168 0.76 11.88 -22.10
N ASP A 169 1.74 11.28 -22.77
CA ASP A 169 3.12 11.78 -22.82
C ASP A 169 3.19 13.17 -23.51
N ASP A 170 2.42 13.37 -24.59
CA ASP A 170 2.28 14.66 -25.27
C ASP A 170 1.65 15.71 -24.34
N TYR A 171 0.60 15.34 -23.59
CA TYR A 171 -0.05 16.22 -22.61
C TYR A 171 0.91 16.66 -21.49
N ILE A 172 1.70 15.73 -20.94
CA ILE A 172 2.67 16.04 -19.88
C ILE A 172 3.76 16.97 -20.40
N SER A 173 4.29 16.69 -21.60
CA SER A 173 5.29 17.53 -22.26
C SER A 173 4.80 18.97 -22.45
N LEU A 174 3.56 19.15 -22.93
CA LEU A 174 2.95 20.48 -23.08
C LEU A 174 2.75 21.19 -21.74
N LYS A 175 2.34 20.46 -20.70
CA LYS A 175 2.12 21.01 -19.35
C LYS A 175 3.42 21.50 -18.72
N GLU A 176 4.55 20.86 -19.00
CA GLU A 176 5.87 21.28 -18.53
C GLU A 176 6.36 22.54 -19.24
N ILE A 177 6.11 22.68 -20.55
CA ILE A 177 6.48 23.87 -21.33
C ILE A 177 5.68 25.11 -20.89
N LEU A 178 4.44 24.93 -20.43
CA LEU A 178 3.54 26.02 -20.02
C LEU A 178 3.70 26.44 -18.55
N ARG A 179 4.60 25.79 -17.79
CA ARG A 179 4.94 26.13 -16.40
C ARG A 179 6.12 27.09 -16.33
#